data_AF-A0A1H8TES2-F1
#
_entry.id   AF-A0A1H8TES2-F1
#
_cell.length_a   1.000
_cell.length_b   1.000
_cell.length_c   1.000
_cell.angle_alpha   90.00
_cell.angle_beta   90.00
_cell.angle_gamma   90.00
#
_symmetry.space_group_name_H-M   'P 1'
#
loop_
_entity.id
_entity.type
_entity.pdbx_description
1 polymer ?
#
loop_
_entity_poly.entity_id
_entity_poly.type
_entity_poly.pdbx_seq_one_letter_code
_entity_poly.pdbx_strand_id
1 'polypeptide(L)'
;MQMDQEIIGLLKRKLAVLDQIAANTEQQGRFVKKQQMTGLRRLLREREALIEELGGIVGALRGKSVPPDNYEVHSLQKTIKGRQHEILDTCHQVLQNAQLVKAEIFSQLHSTRTTYQLNSRYIYQWERPVPRTRINAKV
;
A
#
# COMPACT_ATOMS: atom_id res chain seq x y z
N MET A 1 22.52 31.64 -8.80
CA MET A 1 21.13 32.13 -8.71
C MET A 1 20.13 31.27 -9.49
N GLN A 2 20.22 31.15 -10.83
CA GLN A 2 19.20 30.41 -11.61
C GLN A 2 19.24 28.88 -11.36
N MET A 3 20.45 28.31 -11.19
CA MET A 3 20.66 26.89 -10.85
C MET A 3 20.17 26.54 -9.43
N ASP A 4 20.32 27.47 -8.48
CA ASP A 4 19.87 27.28 -7.09
C ASP A 4 18.34 27.22 -7.02
N GLN A 5 17.65 28.10 -7.75
CA GLN A 5 16.19 28.10 -7.83
C GLN A 5 15.64 26.81 -8.45
N GLU A 6 16.33 26.27 -9.46
CA GLU A 6 15.94 25.01 -10.08
C GLU A 6 16.10 23.82 -9.11
N ILE A 7 17.21 23.75 -8.36
CA ILE A 7 17.43 22.72 -7.33
C ILE A 7 16.37 22.82 -6.24
N ILE A 8 16.08 24.03 -5.75
CA ILE A 8 15.05 24.26 -4.73
C ILE A 8 13.67 23.82 -5.24
N GLY A 9 13.33 24.15 -6.49
CA GLY A 9 12.09 23.72 -7.13
C GLY A 9 11.94 22.20 -7.20
N LEU A 10 13.01 21.50 -7.61
CA LEU A 10 13.05 20.04 -7.65
C LEU A 10 12.92 19.42 -6.25
N LEU A 11 13.57 19.99 -5.24
CA LEU A 11 13.45 19.52 -3.85
C LEU A 11 12.05 19.75 -3.27
N LYS A 12 11.42 20.90 -3.53
CA LYS A 12 10.04 21.17 -3.14
C LYS A 12 9.08 20.18 -3.81
N ARG A 13 9.26 19.90 -5.10
CA ARG A 13 8.48 18.88 -5.81
C ARG A 13 8.72 17.48 -5.25
N LYS A 14 9.97 17.13 -4.92
CA LYS A 14 10.31 15.87 -4.25
C LYS A 14 9.56 15.71 -2.94
N LEU A 15 9.51 16.75 -2.12
CA LEU A 15 8.78 16.75 -0.85
C LEU A 15 7.27 16.56 -1.05
N ALA A 16 6.67 17.26 -2.02
CA ALA A 16 5.25 17.11 -2.35
C ALA A 16 4.89 15.67 -2.77
N VAL A 17 5.73 15.03 -3.61
CA VAL A 17 5.53 13.62 -3.99
C VAL A 17 5.65 12.70 -2.77
N LEU A 18 6.60 12.96 -1.86
CA LEU A 18 6.71 12.19 -0.61
C LEU A 18 5.46 12.34 0.26
N ASP A 19 4.86 13.53 0.35
CA ASP A 19 3.61 13.73 1.09
C ASP A 19 2.43 12.95 0.48
N GLN A 20 2.36 12.88 -0.85
CA GLN A 20 1.37 12.04 -1.52
C GLN A 20 1.60 10.55 -1.24
N ILE A 21 2.86 10.09 -1.24
CA ILE A 21 3.20 8.71 -0.87
C ILE A 21 2.81 8.44 0.58
N ALA A 22 3.03 9.38 1.51
CA ALA A 22 2.65 9.25 2.90
C ALA A 22 1.13 9.08 3.05
N ALA A 23 0.34 9.96 2.43
CA ALA A 23 -1.12 9.90 2.44
C ALA A 23 -1.64 8.60 1.82
N ASN A 24 -1.08 8.18 0.69
CA ASN A 24 -1.41 6.90 0.06
C ASN A 24 -1.11 5.72 1.00
N THR A 25 0.06 5.71 1.66
CA THR A 25 0.45 4.67 2.63
C THR A 25 -0.54 4.57 3.79
N GLU A 26 -0.97 5.71 4.35
CA GLU A 26 -1.97 5.72 5.42
C GLU A 26 -3.30 5.13 4.95
N GLN A 27 -3.74 5.50 3.74
CA GLN A 27 -4.98 4.97 3.16
C GLN A 27 -4.89 3.47 2.87
N GLN A 28 -3.74 2.97 2.41
CA GLN A 28 -3.49 1.54 2.28
C GLN A 28 -3.66 0.83 3.62
N GLY A 29 -3.13 1.38 4.71
CA GLY A 29 -3.33 0.86 6.06
C GLY A 29 -4.80 0.75 6.46
N ARG A 30 -5.61 1.76 6.13
CA ARG A 30 -7.08 1.74 6.38
C ARG A 30 -7.77 0.65 5.55
N PHE A 31 -7.41 0.50 4.28
CA PHE A 31 -7.99 -0.52 3.40
C PHE A 31 -7.58 -1.94 3.79
N VAL A 32 -6.34 -2.16 4.24
CA VAL A 32 -5.90 -3.43 4.80
C VAL A 32 -6.76 -3.83 5.99
N LYS A 33 -6.94 -2.93 6.97
CA LYS A 33 -7.79 -3.20 8.15
C LYS A 33 -9.23 -3.52 7.79
N LYS A 34 -9.78 -2.87 6.76
CA LYS A 34 -11.15 -3.09 6.26
C LYS A 34 -11.26 -4.22 5.23
N GLN A 35 -10.16 -4.90 4.90
CA GLN A 35 -10.10 -5.94 3.86
C GLN A 35 -10.60 -5.48 2.47
N GLN A 36 -10.45 -4.18 2.15
CA GLN A 36 -10.95 -3.57 0.92
C GLN A 36 -9.96 -3.75 -0.25
N MET A 37 -9.94 -4.97 -0.82
CA MET A 37 -8.94 -5.37 -1.82
C MET A 37 -8.97 -4.57 -3.13
N THR A 38 -10.15 -4.21 -3.64
CA THR A 38 -10.28 -3.42 -4.88
C THR A 38 -9.66 -2.03 -4.71
N GLY A 39 -9.97 -1.36 -3.59
CA GLY A 39 -9.37 -0.08 -3.25
C GLY A 39 -7.86 -0.19 -3.05
N LEU A 40 -7.39 -1.25 -2.39
CA LEU A 40 -5.97 -1.47 -2.15
C LEU A 40 -5.18 -1.61 -3.46
N ARG A 41 -5.70 -2.36 -4.43
CA ARG A 41 -5.07 -2.51 -5.76
C ARG A 41 -4.95 -1.17 -6.49
N ARG A 42 -5.97 -0.32 -6.40
CA ARG A 42 -5.93 1.02 -6.98
C ARG A 42 -4.82 1.86 -6.33
N LEU A 43 -4.76 1.90 -5.00
CA LEU A 43 -3.74 2.66 -4.27
C LEU A 43 -2.31 2.19 -4.58
N LEU A 44 -2.10 0.90 -4.80
CA LEU A 44 -0.79 0.36 -5.17
C LEU A 44 -0.33 0.85 -6.55
N ARG A 45 -1.24 0.94 -7.54
CA ARG A 45 -0.93 1.52 -8.85
C ARG A 45 -0.64 3.01 -8.77
N GLU A 46 -1.44 3.75 -8.00
CA GLU A 46 -1.18 5.17 -7.75
C GLU A 46 0.20 5.37 -7.09
N ARG A 47 0.56 4.50 -6.13
CA ARG A 47 1.87 4.53 -5.49
C ARG A 47 3.02 4.23 -6.46
N GLU A 48 2.84 3.30 -7.38
CA GLU A 48 3.83 2.96 -8.40
C GLU A 48 4.16 4.19 -9.26
N ALA A 49 3.14 4.90 -9.74
CA ALA A 49 3.32 6.15 -10.49
C ALA A 49 4.05 7.24 -9.67
N LEU A 50 3.76 7.35 -8.38
CA LEU A 50 4.47 8.30 -7.49
C LEU A 50 5.95 7.93 -7.30
N ILE A 51 6.27 6.63 -7.24
CA ILE A 51 7.66 6.15 -7.13
C ILE A 51 8.41 6.45 -8.43
N GLU A 52 7.78 6.27 -9.59
CA GLU A 52 8.35 6.63 -10.89
C GLU A 52 8.61 8.14 -10.98
N GLU A 53 7.66 8.98 -10.59
CA GLU A 53 7.84 10.44 -10.54
C GLU A 53 9.00 10.81 -9.60
N LEU A 54 9.06 10.21 -8.42
CA LEU A 54 10.15 10.42 -7.47
C LEU A 54 11.51 10.02 -8.07
N GLY A 55 11.55 8.91 -8.81
CA GLY A 55 12.72 8.46 -9.55
C GLY A 55 13.19 9.48 -10.59
N GLY A 56 12.26 10.06 -11.35
CA GLY A 56 12.54 11.14 -12.30
C GLY A 56 13.14 12.38 -11.63
N ILE A 57 12.59 12.80 -10.49
CA ILE A 57 13.12 13.94 -9.73
C ILE A 57 14.52 13.66 -9.17
N VAL A 58 14.75 12.46 -8.63
CA VAL A 58 16.07 12.04 -8.14
C VAL A 58 17.08 11.97 -9.29
N GLY A 59 16.67 11.51 -10.46
CA GLY A 59 17.47 11.54 -11.68
C GLY A 59 17.85 12.97 -12.08
N ALA A 60 16.89 13.90 -12.09
CA ALA A 60 17.14 15.30 -12.41
C ALA A 60 18.04 16.01 -11.38
N LEU A 61 18.00 15.60 -10.11
CA LEU A 61 18.89 16.12 -9.07
C LEU A 61 20.30 15.50 -9.15
N ARG A 62 20.48 14.36 -9.81
CA ARG A 62 21.77 13.67 -9.90
C ARG A 62 22.75 14.52 -10.72
N GLY A 63 23.92 14.80 -10.13
CA GLY A 63 24.96 15.60 -10.78
C GLY A 63 24.81 17.12 -10.60
N LYS A 64 23.73 17.59 -9.97
CA LYS A 64 23.61 19.00 -9.58
C LYS A 64 24.43 19.24 -8.32
N SER A 65 25.47 20.08 -8.42
CA SER A 65 26.28 20.50 -7.28
C SER A 65 25.50 21.53 -6.46
N VAL A 66 25.40 21.30 -5.15
CA VAL A 66 24.81 22.24 -4.19
C VAL A 66 25.94 23.05 -3.57
N PRO A 67 25.91 24.39 -3.65
CA PRO A 67 26.87 25.24 -2.95
C PRO A 67 26.77 25.01 -1.43
N PRO A 68 27.90 24.91 -0.71
CA PRO A 68 27.91 24.62 0.73
C PRO A 68 27.20 25.68 1.59
N ASP A 69 27.07 26.91 1.09
CA ASP A 69 26.43 28.02 1.81
C ASP A 69 24.93 28.15 1.55
N ASN A 70 24.33 27.24 0.76
CA ASN A 70 22.90 27.31 0.44
C ASN A 70 22.05 26.66 1.55
N TYR A 71 21.79 27.45 2.61
CA TYR A 71 21.02 27.03 3.78
C TYR A 71 19.62 26.49 3.45
N GLU A 72 18.90 27.09 2.49
CA GLU A 72 17.55 26.64 2.11
C GLU A 72 17.58 25.21 1.53
N VAL A 73 18.55 24.94 0.64
CA VAL A 73 18.72 23.60 0.05
C VAL A 73 19.03 22.56 1.13
N HIS A 74 19.93 22.87 2.06
CA HIS A 74 20.28 21.96 3.16
C HIS A 74 19.09 21.72 4.11
N SER A 75 18.32 22.76 4.43
CA SER A 75 17.10 22.64 5.23
C SER A 75 16.08 21.71 4.55
N LEU A 76 15.81 21.91 3.26
CA LEU A 76 14.91 21.05 2.49
C LEU A 76 15.40 19.60 2.43
N GLN A 77 16.69 19.37 2.23
CA GLN A 77 17.26 18.02 2.25
C GLN A 77 17.06 17.33 3.59
N LYS A 78 17.24 18.05 4.71
CA LYS A 78 17.00 17.53 6.06
C LYS A 78 15.54 17.15 6.25
N THR A 79 14.61 18.02 5.86
CA THR A 79 13.17 17.76 5.92
C THR A 79 12.78 16.54 5.08
N ILE A 80 13.29 16.46 3.85
CA ILE A 80 13.06 15.32 2.95
C ILE A 80 13.56 14.02 3.58
N LYS A 81 14.75 14.03 4.20
CA LYS A 81 15.31 12.85 4.86
C LYS A 81 14.45 12.39 6.04
N GLY A 82 13.99 13.33 6.87
CA GLY A 82 13.06 13.04 7.96
C GLY A 82 11.76 12.41 7.43
N ARG A 83 11.18 13.01 6.40
CA ARG A 83 9.94 12.54 5.79
C ARG A 83 10.07 11.15 5.16
N GLN A 84 11.20 10.86 4.52
CA GLN A 84 11.48 9.52 4.00
C GLN A 84 11.51 8.46 5.11
N HIS A 85 12.09 8.79 6.27
CA HIS A 85 12.13 7.88 7.40
C HIS A 85 10.73 7.59 7.94
N GLU A 86 9.91 8.63 8.17
CA GLU A 86 8.51 8.48 8.62
C GLU A 86 7.68 7.60 7.67
N ILE A 87 7.85 7.78 6.35
CA ILE A 87 7.16 6.97 5.35
C ILE A 87 7.58 5.51 5.46
N LEU A 88 8.88 5.22 5.60
CA LEU A 88 9.38 3.85 5.72
C LEU A 88 8.83 3.16 6.97
N ASP A 89 8.83 3.85 8.11
CA ASP A 89 8.29 3.33 9.36
C ASP A 89 6.79 3.02 9.22
N THR A 90 6.04 3.92 8.62
CA THR A 90 4.61 3.73 8.35
C THR A 90 4.39 2.54 7.40
N CYS A 91 5.23 2.38 6.38
CA CYS A 91 5.16 1.24 5.46
C CYS A 91 5.40 -0.09 6.18
N HIS A 92 6.41 -0.15 7.05
CA HIS A 92 6.67 -1.34 7.86
C HIS A 92 5.46 -1.69 8.73
N GLN A 93 4.85 -0.71 9.39
CA GLN A 93 3.66 -0.92 10.19
C GLN A 93 2.47 -1.45 9.36
N VAL A 94 2.25 -0.89 8.17
CA VAL A 94 1.18 -1.32 7.26
C VAL A 94 1.40 -2.77 6.79
N LEU A 95 2.65 -3.14 6.48
CA LEU A 95 3.00 -4.49 6.06
C LEU A 95 2.79 -5.51 7.19
N GLN A 96 3.21 -5.18 8.42
CA GLN A 96 2.96 -6.03 9.59
C GLN A 96 1.45 -6.22 9.82
N ASN A 97 0.67 -5.15 9.76
CA ASN A 97 -0.79 -5.23 9.87
C ASN A 97 -1.40 -6.10 8.76
N ALA A 98 -0.91 -5.99 7.53
CA ALA A 98 -1.38 -6.81 6.41
C ALA A 98 -1.07 -8.30 6.61
N GLN A 99 0.08 -8.64 7.20
CA GLN A 99 0.42 -10.02 7.55
C GLN A 99 -0.52 -10.59 8.62
N LEU A 100 -0.85 -9.80 9.64
CA LEU A 100 -1.81 -10.20 10.68
C LEU A 100 -3.20 -10.45 10.12
N VAL A 101 -3.71 -9.50 9.31
CA VAL A 101 -5.02 -9.64 8.64
C VAL A 101 -5.04 -10.87 7.72
N LYS A 102 -3.95 -11.13 6.99
CA LYS A 102 -3.81 -12.33 6.18
C LYS A 102 -3.94 -13.59 7.04
N ALA A 103 -3.20 -13.67 8.15
CA ALA A 103 -3.25 -14.83 9.05
C ALA A 103 -4.66 -15.05 9.61
N GLU A 104 -5.36 -13.98 9.99
CA GLU A 104 -6.74 -14.03 10.47
C GLU A 104 -7.68 -14.60 9.41
N ILE A 105 -7.64 -14.08 8.19
CA ILE A 105 -8.45 -14.57 7.06
C ILE A 105 -8.20 -16.07 6.80
N PHE A 106 -6.92 -16.50 6.84
CA PHE A 106 -6.58 -17.92 6.66
C PHE A 106 -7.18 -18.80 7.77
N SER A 107 -7.11 -18.35 9.02
CA SER A 107 -7.70 -19.07 10.16
C SER A 107 -9.22 -19.19 10.02
N GLN A 108 -9.89 -18.09 9.65
CA GLN A 108 -11.34 -18.07 9.41
C GLN A 108 -11.72 -19.05 8.29
N LEU A 109 -11.02 -19.01 7.15
CA LEU A 109 -11.26 -19.92 6.03
C LEU A 109 -11.05 -21.38 6.41
N HIS A 110 -10.01 -21.67 7.20
CA HIS A 110 -9.75 -23.03 7.68
C HIS A 110 -10.90 -23.53 8.56
N SER A 111 -11.33 -22.72 9.53
CA SER A 111 -12.47 -23.03 10.40
C SER A 111 -13.75 -23.29 9.59
N THR A 112 -14.07 -22.39 8.65
CA THR A 112 -15.22 -22.55 7.76
C THR A 112 -15.16 -23.87 6.96
N ARG A 113 -13.99 -24.19 6.39
CA ARG A 113 -13.80 -25.43 5.62
C ARG A 113 -13.96 -26.67 6.49
N THR A 114 -13.41 -26.67 7.70
CA THR A 114 -13.54 -27.77 8.66
C THR A 114 -15.00 -27.96 9.06
N THR A 115 -15.74 -26.89 9.34
CA THR A 115 -17.19 -26.95 9.63
C THR A 115 -17.98 -27.54 8.46
N TYR A 116 -17.72 -27.11 7.22
CA TYR A 116 -18.36 -27.71 6.04
C TYR A 116 -18.05 -29.20 5.89
N GLN A 117 -16.81 -29.62 6.16
CA GLN A 117 -16.41 -31.03 6.11
C GLN A 117 -17.11 -31.86 7.19
N LEU A 118 -17.19 -31.34 8.42
CA LEU A 118 -17.91 -32.01 9.50
C LEU A 118 -19.40 -32.12 9.19
N ASN A 119 -20.04 -31.02 8.77
CA ASN A 119 -21.47 -31.03 8.46
C ASN A 119 -21.78 -31.97 7.28
N SER A 120 -20.97 -31.97 6.22
CA SER A 120 -21.16 -32.89 5.09
C SER A 120 -20.97 -34.36 5.45
N ARG A 121 -20.05 -34.68 6.36
CA ARG A 121 -19.78 -36.07 6.76
C ARG A 121 -20.66 -36.58 7.89
N TYR A 122 -21.14 -35.71 8.77
CA TYR A 122 -21.86 -36.12 9.97
C TYR A 122 -23.30 -35.68 10.04
N ILE A 123 -23.70 -34.58 9.40
CA ILE A 123 -25.06 -34.04 9.51
C ILE A 123 -25.83 -34.36 8.22
N TYR A 124 -25.31 -33.88 7.08
CA TYR A 124 -25.94 -34.04 5.78
C TYR A 124 -25.88 -35.47 5.20
N GLN A 125 -25.14 -36.39 5.83
CA GLN A 125 -25.19 -37.80 5.43
C GLN A 125 -26.46 -38.51 5.95
N TRP A 126 -27.06 -38.00 7.03
CA TRP A 126 -28.26 -38.59 7.66
C TRP A 126 -29.54 -37.81 7.35
N GLU A 127 -29.41 -36.53 7.00
CA GLU A 127 -30.47 -35.76 6.36
C GLU A 127 -30.52 -36.15 4.87
N ARG A 128 -31.64 -36.70 4.39
CA ARG A 128 -31.79 -37.21 3.01
C ARG A 128 -31.16 -36.24 1.99
N PRO A 129 -30.44 -36.74 0.97
CA PRO A 129 -29.80 -35.87 -0.01
C PRO A 129 -30.88 -35.10 -0.75
N VAL A 130 -31.04 -33.81 -0.45
CA VAL A 130 -31.81 -32.91 -1.30
C VAL A 130 -30.99 -32.81 -2.59
N PRO A 131 -31.51 -33.27 -3.74
CA PRO A 131 -30.78 -33.17 -5.00
C PRO A 131 -30.43 -31.69 -5.19
N ARG A 132 -29.15 -31.39 -5.41
CA ARG A 132 -28.73 -30.06 -5.87
C ARG A 132 -29.29 -29.88 -7.28
N THR A 133 -30.56 -29.50 -7.40
CA THR A 133 -31.12 -28.99 -8.64
C THR A 133 -30.32 -27.76 -8.99
N ARG A 134 -29.62 -27.82 -10.12
CA ARG A 134 -29.02 -26.62 -10.72
C ARG A 134 -30.17 -25.67 -11.00
N ILE A 135 -30.23 -24.55 -10.28
CA ILE A 135 -31.23 -23.48 -10.47
C ILE A 135 -31.14 -22.86 -11.89
N ASN A 136 -30.14 -23.25 -12.71
CA ASN A 136 -29.98 -22.83 -14.10
C ASN A 136 -29.89 -24.02 -15.08
N ALA A 137 -30.71 -25.06 -14.93
CA ALA A 137 -30.98 -25.94 -16.06
C ALA A 137 -31.95 -25.19 -17.00
N LYS A 138 -31.41 -24.61 -18.07
CA LYS A 138 -32.21 -24.00 -19.14
C LYS A 138 -33.18 -25.06 -19.67
N VAL A 139 -34.48 -24.79 -19.53
CA VAL A 139 -35.55 -25.42 -20.33
C VAL A 139 -35.66 -24.64 -21.63
#